data_AF-A0A2V7PM66-F1
#
_entry.id   AF-A0A2V7PM66-F1
#
_cell.length_a   1.000
_cell.length_b   1.000
_cell.length_c   1.000
_cell.angle_alpha   90.00
_cell.angle_beta   90.00
_cell.angle_gamma   90.00
#
_symmetry.space_group_name_H-M   'P 1'
#
loop_
_entity.id
_entity.type
_entity.pdbx_description
1 polymer ?
#
loop_
_entity_poly.entity_id
_entity_poly.type
_entity_poly.pdbx_seq_one_letter_code
_entity_poly.pdbx_strand_id
1 'polypeptide(L)' 'MVRSLVGFAGVAIVALLALRLLSGLFGFAISLVMMLLWLAFWGFIIYLVLRVFAPGLADRLRELVRGNKVAGN' A
#
# COMPACT_ATOMS: atom_id res chain seq x y z
N MET A 1 29.88 26.27 -29.93
CA MET A 1 29.06 26.41 -28.71
C MET A 1 27.73 25.67 -28.81
N VAL A 2 27.07 25.62 -29.98
CA VAL A 2 25.85 24.81 -30.19
C VAL A 2 26.09 23.30 -29.97
N ARG A 3 27.26 22.75 -30.38
CA ARG A 3 27.58 21.31 -30.16
C ARG A 3 27.62 20.88 -28.69
N SER A 4 28.09 21.75 -27.79
CA SER A 4 28.14 21.46 -26.35
C SER A 4 26.76 21.60 -25.72
N LEU A 5 25.93 22.50 -26.24
CA LEU A 5 24.53 22.65 -25.80
C LEU A 5 23.67 21.46 -26.22
N VAL A 6 23.88 20.91 -27.43
CA VAL A 6 23.17 19.71 -27.91
C VAL A 6 23.57 18.46 -27.12
N GLY A 7 24.86 18.29 -26.80
CA GLY A 7 25.32 17.20 -25.93
C GLY A 7 24.74 17.29 -24.52
N PHE A 8 24.69 18.49 -23.94
CA PHE A 8 24.05 18.73 -22.65
C PHE A 8 22.53 18.46 -22.68
N ALA A 9 21.84 18.89 -23.74
CA ALA A 9 20.41 18.66 -23.91
C ALA A 9 20.07 17.17 -23.96
N GLY A 10 20.88 16.36 -24.64
CA GLY A 10 20.71 14.90 -24.66
C GLY A 10 20.83 14.28 -23.26
N VAL A 11 21.87 14.64 -22.52
CA VAL A 11 22.07 14.17 -21.13
C VAL A 11 20.95 14.63 -20.20
N ALA A 12 20.49 15.88 -20.35
CA ALA A 12 19.40 16.42 -19.57
C ALA A 12 18.09 15.65 -19.80
N ILE A 13 17.77 15.29 -21.05
CA ILE A 13 16.60 14.47 -21.36
C ILE A 13 16.70 13.09 -20.71
N VAL A 14 17.87 12.45 -20.78
CA VAL A 14 18.10 11.13 -20.14
C VAL A 14 17.98 11.23 -18.62
N ALA A 15 18.56 12.27 -18.01
CA ALA A 15 18.46 12.51 -16.58
C ALA A 15 17.01 12.77 -16.13
N LEU A 16 16.24 13.56 -16.89
CA LEU A 16 14.83 13.79 -16.65
C LEU A 16 14.03 12.48 -16.76
N LEU A 17 14.32 11.64 -17.75
CA LEU A 17 13.68 10.34 -17.90
C LEU A 17 13.98 9.43 -16.71
N ALA A 18 15.24 9.34 -16.28
CA ALA A 18 15.65 8.56 -15.12
C ALA A 18 14.96 9.04 -13.84
N LEU A 19 14.90 10.37 -13.62
CA LEU A 19 14.20 10.96 -12.49
C LEU A 19 12.70 10.65 -12.52
N ARG A 20 12.09 10.66 -13.71
CA ARG A 20 10.67 10.36 -13.90
C ARG A 20 10.36 8.88 -13.64
N LEU A 21 11.24 7.97 -14.03
CA LEU A 21 11.13 6.55 -13.66
C LEU A 21 11.26 6.35 -12.16
N LEU A 22 12.24 6.98 -11.53
CA LEU A 22 12.48 6.84 -10.10
C LEU A 22 11.31 7.38 -9.28
N SER A 23 10.84 8.59 -9.61
CA SER A 23 9.66 9.18 -8.99
C SER A 23 8.38 8.38 -9.26
N GLY A 24 8.21 7.79 -10.45
CA GLY A 24 7.12 6.88 -10.76
C GLY A 24 7.15 5.60 -9.91
N LEU A 25 8.33 5.02 -9.69
CA LEU A 25 8.49 3.82 -8.86
C LEU A 25 8.19 4.10 -7.39
N PHE A 26 8.67 5.23 -6.86
CA PHE A 26 8.32 5.68 -5.51
C PHE A 26 6.82 5.96 -5.38
N GLY A 27 6.24 6.65 -6.36
CA GLY A 27 4.79 6.91 -6.40
C GLY A 27 3.98 5.61 -6.44
N PHE A 28 4.41 4.63 -7.22
CA PHE A 28 3.78 3.31 -7.28
C PHE A 28 3.83 2.60 -5.92
N ALA A 29 5.01 2.54 -5.29
CA ALA A 29 5.17 1.93 -3.97
C ALA A 29 4.26 2.58 -2.92
N ILE A 30 4.21 3.92 -2.89
CA ILE A 30 3.33 4.67 -1.97
C ILE A 30 1.86 4.38 -2.29
N SER A 31 1.47 4.38 -3.56
CA SER A 31 0.08 4.09 -3.96
C SER A 31 -0.36 2.68 -3.52
N LEU A 32 0.55 1.70 -3.63
CA LEU A 32 0.28 0.33 -3.26
C LEU A 32 0.08 0.20 -1.74
N VAL A 33 0.95 0.83 -0.95
CA VAL A 33 0.80 0.89 0.51
C VAL A 33 -0.52 1.57 0.87
N MET A 34 -0.85 2.69 0.24
CA MET A 34 -2.09 3.41 0.53
C MET A 34 -3.33 2.59 0.17
N MET A 35 -3.29 1.84 -0.93
CA MET A 35 -4.36 0.92 -1.32
C MET A 35 -4.53 -0.22 -0.30
N LEU A 36 -3.44 -0.80 0.19
CA LEU A 36 -3.48 -1.81 1.25
C LEU A 36 -4.02 -1.24 2.55
N LEU A 37 -3.60 -0.03 2.93
CA LEU A 37 -4.12 0.66 4.11
C LEU A 37 -5.61 0.96 3.97
N TRP A 38 -6.08 1.35 2.79
CA TRP A 38 -7.49 1.58 2.52
C TRP A 38 -8.30 0.28 2.67
N LEU A 39 -7.78 -0.84 2.14
CA LEU A 39 -8.43 -2.14 2.28
C LEU A 39 -8.47 -2.59 3.75
N ALA A 40 -7.36 -2.40 4.48
CA ALA A 40 -7.28 -2.69 5.91
C ALA A 40 -8.23 -1.80 6.72
N PHE A 41 -8.40 -0.54 6.34
CA PHE A 41 -9.34 0.40 6.96
C PHE A 41 -10.79 -0.10 6.83
N TRP A 42 -11.19 -0.58 5.65
CA TRP A 42 -12.50 -1.20 5.46
C TRP A 42 -12.67 -2.46 6.31
N GLY A 43 -11.67 -3.33 6.35
CA GLY A 43 -11.69 -4.51 7.25
C GLY A 43 -11.84 -4.13 8.72
N PHE A 44 -11.19 -3.05 9.14
CA PHE A 44 -11.30 -2.52 10.51
C PHE A 44 -12.68 -1.92 10.80
N ILE A 45 -13.26 -1.16 9.87
CA ILE A 45 -14.63 -0.65 10.03
C ILE A 45 -15.63 -1.80 10.14
N ILE A 46 -15.52 -2.82 9.27
CA ILE A 46 -16.41 -3.99 9.34
C ILE A 46 -16.26 -4.70 10.69
N TYR A 47 -15.03 -4.88 11.18
CA TYR A 47 -14.78 -5.44 12.51
C TYR A 47 -15.38 -4.58 13.63
N LEU A 48 -15.26 -3.26 13.55
CA LEU A 48 -15.84 -2.33 14.52
C LEU A 48 -17.37 -2.42 14.53
N VAL A 49 -18.00 -2.37 13.36
CA VAL A 49 -19.45 -2.52 13.22
C VAL A 49 -19.90 -3.86 13.81
N LEU A 50 -19.23 -4.95 13.45
CA LEU A 50 -19.55 -6.27 13.99
C LEU A 50 -19.36 -6.32 15.51
N ARG A 51 -18.33 -5.67 16.04
CA ARG A 51 -18.07 -5.60 17.49
C ARG A 51 -19.12 -4.80 18.25
N VAL A 52 -19.65 -3.72 17.64
CA VAL A 52 -20.69 -2.88 18.25
C VAL A 52 -22.04 -3.60 18.25
N PHE A 53 -22.42 -4.24 17.14
CA PHE A 53 -23.73 -4.89 17.04
C PHE A 53 -23.76 -6.34 17.56
N ALA A 54 -22.63 -7.05 17.49
CA ALA A 54 -22.53 -8.46 17.84
C ALA A 54 -21.16 -8.78 18.45
N PRO A 55 -20.88 -8.37 19.71
CA PRO A 55 -19.57 -8.54 20.35
C PRO A 55 -19.12 -10.01 20.37
N GLY A 56 -20.04 -10.96 20.58
CA GLY A 56 -19.72 -12.40 20.58
C GLY A 56 -19.29 -12.97 19.22
N LEU A 57 -19.71 -12.37 18.10
CA LEU A 57 -19.23 -12.74 16.76
C LEU A 57 -17.86 -12.14 16.47
N ALA A 58 -17.61 -10.91 16.92
CA ALA A 58 -16.31 -10.26 16.79
C ALA A 58 -15.21 -10.98 17.58
N ASP A 59 -15.53 -11.54 18.75
CA ASP A 59 -14.58 -12.33 19.55
C ASP A 59 -14.26 -13.67 18.87
N ARG A 60 -15.25 -14.38 18.33
CA ARG A 60 -15.01 -15.61 17.54
C ARG A 60 -14.20 -15.35 16.28
N LEU A 61 -14.46 -14.26 15.55
CA LEU A 61 -13.63 -13.88 14.40
C LEU A 61 -12.20 -13.53 14.82
N ARG A 62 -12.02 -12.85 15.95
CA ARG A 62 -10.69 -12.56 16.49
C ARG A 62 -9.95 -13.84 16.86
N GLU A 63 -10.62 -14.83 17.45
CA GLU A 63 -10.03 -16.14 17.75
C GLU A 63 -9.66 -16.93 16.49
N LEU A 64 -10.56 -16.97 15.49
CA LEU A 64 -10.32 -17.61 14.20
C LEU A 64 -9.14 -16.98 13.44
N VAL A 65 -9.07 -15.65 13.41
CA VAL A 65 -7.98 -14.90 12.76
C VAL A 65 -6.67 -15.03 13.54
N ARG A 66 -6.70 -15.06 14.89
CA ARG A 66 -5.51 -15.32 15.71
C ARG A 66 -4.99 -16.75 15.57
N GLY A 67 -5.72 -17.64 14.90
CA GLY A 67 -5.34 -19.04 14.76
C GLY A 67 -5.45 -19.81 16.08
N ASN A 68 -6.14 -19.26 17.09
CA ASN A 68 -6.60 -20.03 18.24
C ASN A 68 -7.78 -20.86 17.79
N LYS A 69 -7.49 -21.84 16.92
CA LYS A 69 -8.27 -23.07 16.95
C LYS A 69 -8.23 -23.50 18.41
N VAL A 70 -9.39 -23.53 19.03
CA VAL A 70 -9.76 -24.59 19.94
C VAL A 70 -9.20 -25.87 19.32
N ALA A 71 -7.97 -26.21 19.68
CA ALA A 71 -7.43 -27.53 19.51
C ALA A 71 -8.36 -28.38 20.35
N GLY A 72 -9.28 -29.05 19.64
CA GLY A 72 -10.22 -29.97 20.24
C GLY A 72 -9.44 -30.94 21.12
N ASN A 73 -9.79 -30.93 22.40
CA ASN A 73 -9.97 -32.16 23.14
C ASN A 73 -11.46 -32.48 23.07
#